data_AF-A0A515LDA3-F1
#
_entry.id   AF-A0A515LDA3-F1
#
_cell.length_a   1.000
_cell.length_b   1.000
_cell.length_c   1.000
_cell.angle_alpha   90.00
_cell.angle_beta   90.00
_cell.angle_gamma   90.00
#
_symmetry.space_group_name_H-M   'P 1'
#
loop_
_entity.id
_entity.type
_entity.pdbx_description
1 polymer ?
#
loop_
_entity_poly.entity_id
_entity_poly.type
_entity_poly.pdbx_seq_one_letter_code
_entity_poly.pdbx_strand_id
1 'polypeptide(L)'
;MFKSWLKISDRCEVCGLDYRFASPDDGPAFFSLTFVAFPLLFFIVWLQVAHEVPVPLLVAIAIPLMSLGCLLPLRPIKGWLVASQFVNRSLEAGTGKLWADMHAREDEKQEGKPKR
;
A
#
# COMPACT_ATOMS: atom_id res chain seq x y z
N MET A 1 -5.43 3.39 -13.24
CA MET A 1 -4.80 3.69 -11.93
C MET A 1 -3.87 2.57 -11.46
N PHE A 2 -4.28 1.29 -11.44
CA PHE A 2 -3.38 0.15 -11.13
C PHE A 2 -2.97 -0.62 -12.38
N LYS A 3 -1.68 -0.93 -12.53
CA LYS A 3 -1.08 -1.71 -13.64
C LYS A 3 -0.85 -3.18 -13.27
N SER A 4 -0.86 -3.51 -11.98
CA SER A 4 -0.77 -4.89 -11.47
C SER A 4 -1.60 -5.05 -10.19
N TRP A 5 -1.42 -6.13 -9.44
CA TRP A 5 -2.17 -6.41 -8.21
C TRP A 5 -2.08 -5.26 -7.19
N LEU A 6 -0.86 -4.73 -7.00
CA LEU A 6 -0.57 -3.62 -6.09
C LEU A 6 0.21 -2.47 -6.75
N LYS A 7 0.60 -2.59 -8.03
CA LYS A 7 1.43 -1.59 -8.72
C LYS A 7 0.56 -0.49 -9.32
N ILE A 8 0.85 0.78 -8.99
CA ILE A 8 0.22 1.95 -9.59
C ILE A 8 0.86 2.20 -10.97
N SER A 9 0.07 2.69 -11.93
CA SER A 9 0.57 3.15 -13.24
C SER A 9 1.16 4.54 -13.10
N ASP A 10 2.28 4.83 -13.78
CA ASP A 10 2.93 6.15 -13.70
C ASP A 10 2.05 7.28 -14.27
N ARG A 11 1.18 6.96 -15.22
CA ARG A 11 0.26 7.91 -15.86
C ARG A 11 -1.16 7.34 -15.96
N CYS A 12 -2.15 8.21 -15.82
CA CYS A 12 -3.53 7.93 -16.19
C CYS A 12 -3.71 8.00 -17.72
N GLU A 13 -4.25 6.94 -18.32
CA GLU A 13 -4.49 6.84 -19.77
C GLU A 13 -5.68 7.70 -20.24
N VAL A 14 -6.60 8.05 -19.33
CA VAL A 14 -7.83 8.79 -19.66
C VAL A 14 -7.68 10.29 -19.45
N CYS A 15 -7.12 10.72 -18.31
CA CYS A 15 -6.96 12.15 -17.98
C CYS A 15 -5.52 12.66 -18.06
N GLY A 16 -4.54 11.79 -18.33
CA GLY A 16 -3.14 12.18 -18.47
C GLY A 16 -2.42 12.56 -17.17
N LEU A 17 -3.10 12.44 -16.01
CA LEU A 17 -2.54 12.74 -14.69
C LEU A 17 -1.33 11.85 -14.40
N ASP A 18 -0.20 12.47 -14.04
CA ASP A 18 1.01 11.80 -13.60
C ASP A 18 0.82 11.35 -12.14
N TYR A 19 0.94 10.05 -11.85
CA TYR A 19 0.81 9.48 -10.51
C TYR A 19 2.14 9.40 -9.75
N ARG A 20 3.24 9.91 -10.32
CA ARG A 20 4.57 9.97 -9.66
C ARG A 20 4.52 10.67 -8.30
N PHE A 21 3.57 11.59 -8.07
CA PHE A 21 3.35 12.24 -6.76
C PHE A 21 2.95 11.28 -5.63
N ALA A 22 2.39 10.13 -5.97
CA ALA A 22 1.87 9.18 -5.00
C ALA A 22 2.88 8.05 -4.76
N SER A 23 3.72 8.21 -3.74
CA SER A 23 4.56 7.15 -3.16
C SER A 23 4.02 6.66 -1.81
N PRO A 24 2.80 6.07 -1.74
CA PRO A 24 2.23 5.52 -0.52
C PRO A 24 2.80 4.12 -0.23
N ASP A 25 4.12 3.95 -0.16
CA ASP A 25 4.71 2.60 -0.02
C ASP A 25 4.55 2.04 1.40
N ASP A 26 4.71 2.88 2.44
CA ASP A 26 4.63 2.44 3.84
C ASP A 26 3.25 2.62 4.50
N GLY A 27 2.43 3.55 4.01
CA GLY A 27 1.12 3.86 4.59
C GLY A 27 0.14 2.67 4.62
N PRO A 28 -0.07 1.96 3.49
CA PRO A 28 -1.03 0.86 3.44
C PRO A 28 -0.68 -0.31 4.36
N ALA A 29 0.61 -0.61 4.51
CA ALA A 29 1.08 -1.70 5.37
C ALA A 29 0.85 -1.37 6.84
N PHE A 30 1.18 -0.14 7.27
CA PHE A 30 0.98 0.31 8.64
C PHE A 30 -0.49 0.27 9.05
N PHE A 31 -1.38 0.78 8.20
CA PHE A 31 -2.83 0.77 8.48
C PHE A 31 -3.42 -0.64 8.46
N SER A 32 -2.96 -1.52 7.56
CA SER A 32 -3.39 -2.92 7.55
C SER A 32 -2.97 -3.64 8.85
N LEU A 33 -1.74 -3.41 9.33
CA LEU A 33 -1.25 -4.02 10.55
C LEU A 33 -2.02 -3.54 11.80
N THR A 34 -2.22 -2.24 11.94
CA THR A 34 -2.85 -1.64 13.14
C THR A 34 -4.35 -1.85 13.20
N PHE A 35 -5.07 -1.64 12.10
CA PHE A 35 -6.53 -1.73 12.12
C PHE A 35 -7.06 -3.15 11.88
N VAL A 36 -6.29 -4.01 11.21
CA VAL A 36 -6.79 -5.34 10.82
C VAL A 36 -6.04 -6.45 11.52
N ALA A 37 -4.71 -6.49 11.42
CA ALA A 37 -3.95 -7.59 12.01
C ALA A 37 -4.01 -7.61 13.54
N PHE A 38 -3.93 -6.45 14.20
CA PHE A 38 -3.90 -6.36 15.66
C PHE A 38 -5.22 -6.84 16.33
N PRO A 39 -6.42 -6.35 15.93
CA PRO A 39 -7.67 -6.85 16.50
C PRO A 39 -7.92 -8.33 16.15
N LEU A 40 -7.54 -8.74 14.95
CA LEU A 40 -7.73 -10.11 14.48
C LEU A 40 -6.86 -11.10 15.26
N LEU A 41 -5.61 -10.73 15.55
CA LEU A 41 -4.72 -11.53 16.39
C LEU A 41 -5.28 -11.66 17.81
N PHE A 42 -5.78 -10.57 18.38
CA PHE A 42 -6.43 -10.61 19.69
C PHE A 42 -7.62 -11.58 19.70
N PHE A 43 -8.46 -11.54 18.67
CA PHE A 43 -9.58 -12.46 18.51
C PHE A 43 -9.15 -13.93 18.42
N ILE A 44 -8.10 -14.22 17.65
CA ILE A 44 -7.55 -15.58 17.50
C ILE A 44 -7.02 -16.11 18.84
N VAL A 45 -6.26 -15.28 19.58
CA VAL A 45 -5.74 -15.66 20.90
C VAL A 45 -6.86 -15.84 21.92
N TRP A 46 -7.87 -14.96 21.90
CA TRP A 46 -9.04 -15.10 22.76
C TRP A 46 -9.79 -16.41 22.48
N LEU A 47 -9.99 -16.76 21.22
CA LEU A 47 -10.63 -18.02 20.82
C LEU A 47 -9.81 -19.23 21.29
N GLN A 48 -8.48 -19.17 21.19
CA GLN A 48 -7.58 -20.22 21.70
C GLN A 48 -7.74 -20.43 23.21
N VAL A 49 -7.81 -19.35 23.99
CA VAL A 49 -7.95 -19.41 25.45
C VAL A 49 -9.36 -19.86 25.86
N ALA A 50 -10.40 -19.40 25.17
CA ALA A 50 -11.78 -19.71 25.52
C ALA A 50 -12.21 -21.15 25.17
N HIS A 51 -11.66 -21.73 24.10
CA HIS A 51 -12.10 -23.03 23.57
C HIS A 51 -11.02 -24.13 23.63
N GLU A 52 -9.86 -23.88 24.23
CA GLU A 52 -8.72 -24.81 24.30
C GLU A 52 -8.44 -25.51 22.94
N VAL A 53 -8.47 -24.73 21.87
CA VAL A 53 -8.43 -25.28 20.51
C VAL A 53 -7.08 -25.97 20.27
N PRO A 54 -7.05 -27.17 19.66
CA PRO A 54 -5.79 -27.82 19.31
C PRO A 54 -4.98 -26.93 18.35
N VAL A 55 -3.70 -26.73 18.68
CA VAL A 55 -2.74 -25.88 17.94
C VAL A 55 -2.78 -26.06 16.40
N PRO A 56 -2.83 -27.28 15.83
CA PRO A 56 -2.88 -27.41 14.36
C PRO A 56 -4.14 -26.82 13.74
N LEU A 57 -5.30 -26.94 14.42
CA LEU A 57 -6.55 -26.37 13.94
C LEU A 57 -6.53 -24.84 14.04
N LEU A 58 -5.97 -24.31 15.14
CA LEU A 58 -5.75 -22.87 15.29
C LEU A 58 -4.90 -22.33 14.14
N VAL A 59 -3.76 -22.95 13.86
CA VAL A 59 -2.85 -22.50 12.79
C VAL A 59 -3.52 -22.59 11.42
N ALA A 60 -4.29 -23.66 11.16
CA ALA A 60 -5.04 -23.83 9.93
C ALA A 60 -6.11 -22.75 9.70
N ILE A 61 -6.68 -22.17 10.77
CA ILE A 61 -7.66 -21.08 10.69
C ILE A 61 -6.96 -19.71 10.69
N ALA A 62 -5.95 -19.54 11.56
CA ALA A 62 -5.24 -18.30 11.75
C ALA A 62 -4.47 -17.87 10.49
N ILE A 63 -3.79 -18.79 9.81
CA ILE A 63 -3.03 -18.47 8.59
C ILE A 63 -3.91 -17.87 7.48
N PRO A 64 -5.00 -18.53 7.02
CA PRO A 64 -5.83 -17.96 5.97
C PRO A 64 -6.55 -16.70 6.44
N LEU A 65 -7.03 -16.66 7.70
CA LEU A 65 -7.72 -15.51 8.24
C LEU A 65 -6.81 -14.28 8.32
N MET A 66 -5.58 -14.43 8.81
CA MET A 66 -4.58 -13.36 8.87
C MET A 66 -4.11 -12.94 7.48
N SER A 67 -3.91 -13.90 6.57
CA SER A 67 -3.48 -13.61 5.20
C SER A 67 -4.55 -12.81 4.45
N LEU A 68 -5.81 -13.25 4.48
CA LEU A 68 -6.92 -12.55 3.87
C LEU A 68 -7.17 -11.20 4.54
N GLY A 69 -7.13 -11.17 5.88
CA GLY A 69 -7.26 -9.95 6.66
C GLY A 69 -6.20 -8.90 6.33
N CYS A 70 -4.95 -9.28 6.10
CA CYS A 70 -3.91 -8.33 5.73
C CYS A 70 -3.95 -7.95 4.24
N LEU A 71 -4.23 -8.91 3.34
CA LEU A 71 -4.10 -8.71 1.90
C LEU A 71 -5.29 -8.02 1.23
N LEU A 72 -6.52 -8.32 1.65
CA LEU A 72 -7.72 -7.70 1.05
C LEU A 72 -7.74 -6.17 1.24
N PRO A 73 -7.45 -5.62 2.45
CA PRO A 73 -7.53 -4.18 2.70
C PRO A 73 -6.41 -3.38 2.05
N LEU A 74 -5.27 -3.99 1.68
CA LEU A 74 -4.16 -3.28 1.06
C LEU A 74 -4.58 -2.57 -0.24
N ARG A 75 -5.48 -3.18 -1.01
CA ARG A 75 -5.97 -2.61 -2.28
C ARG A 75 -6.82 -1.34 -2.08
N PRO A 76 -7.90 -1.35 -1.28
CA PRO A 76 -8.70 -0.15 -1.04
C PRO A 76 -7.90 0.91 -0.28
N ILE A 77 -7.08 0.54 0.71
CA ILE A 77 -6.28 1.52 1.47
C ILE A 77 -5.28 2.23 0.55
N LYS A 78 -4.62 1.51 -0.36
CA LYS A 78 -3.71 2.13 -1.34
C LYS A 78 -4.44 3.09 -2.27
N GLY A 79 -5.63 2.71 -2.75
CA GLY A 79 -6.45 3.61 -3.58
C GLY A 79 -6.91 4.86 -2.83
N TRP A 80 -7.31 4.69 -1.58
CA TRP A 80 -7.76 5.79 -0.72
C TRP A 80 -6.63 6.76 -0.39
N LEU A 81 -5.42 6.26 -0.08
CA LEU A 81 -4.24 7.08 0.16
C LEU A 81 -3.82 7.91 -1.06
N VAL A 82 -3.89 7.35 -2.26
CA VAL A 82 -3.61 8.09 -3.50
C VAL A 82 -4.62 9.23 -3.68
N ALA A 83 -5.91 8.96 -3.43
CA ALA A 83 -6.96 9.96 -3.53
C ALA A 83 -6.80 11.07 -2.47
N SER A 84 -6.45 10.72 -1.22
CA SER A 84 -6.24 11.71 -0.16
C SER A 84 -5.00 12.57 -0.41
N GLN A 85 -3.92 12.01 -0.95
CA GLN A 85 -2.74 12.75 -1.38
C GLN A 85 -3.04 13.72 -2.52
N PHE A 86 -3.89 13.32 -3.48
CA PHE A 86 -4.33 14.19 -4.57
C PHE A 86 -5.17 15.36 -4.06
N VAL A 87 -6.13 15.11 -3.14
CA VAL A 87 -6.97 16.15 -2.57
C VAL A 87 -6.18 17.10 -1.66
N ASN A 88 -5.25 16.57 -0.87
CA ASN A 88 -4.51 17.34 0.13
C ASN A 88 -3.26 18.06 -0.42
N ARG A 89 -3.00 17.99 -1.75
CA ARG A 89 -1.83 18.60 -2.42
C ARG A 89 -0.54 18.47 -1.60
N SER A 90 -0.19 17.24 -1.21
CA SER A 90 0.99 16.98 -0.35
C SER A 90 2.34 17.40 -0.95
N LEU A 91 2.35 17.91 -2.19
CA LEU A 91 3.51 18.47 -2.89
C LEU A 91 3.95 19.84 -2.34
N GLU A 92 3.10 20.57 -1.63
CA GLU A 92 3.32 21.99 -1.32
C GLU A 92 3.98 22.25 0.06
N ALA A 93 4.29 21.22 0.85
CA ALA A 93 4.95 21.35 2.16
C ALA A 93 6.48 21.62 2.06
N GLY A 94 6.89 22.58 1.23
CA GLY A 94 8.25 23.15 1.21
C GLY A 94 9.32 22.43 0.38
N THR A 95 9.02 21.28 -0.24
CA THR A 95 10.02 20.44 -0.97
C THR A 95 9.84 20.42 -2.49
N GLY A 96 8.97 21.27 -3.05
CA GLY A 96 8.62 21.25 -4.48
C GLY A 96 9.84 21.39 -5.43
N LYS A 97 10.83 22.22 -5.07
CA LYS A 97 12.06 22.37 -5.85
C LYS A 97 12.91 21.09 -5.86
N LEU A 98 13.05 20.43 -4.71
CA LEU A 98 13.80 19.16 -4.59
C LEU A 98 13.12 18.03 -5.38
N TRP A 99 11.79 18.03 -5.41
CA TRP A 99 11.00 17.09 -6.19
C TRP A 99 11.22 17.25 -7.70
N ALA A 100 11.19 18.49 -8.19
CA ALA A 100 11.49 18.79 -9.60
C ALA A 100 12.90 18.34 -9.99
N ASP A 101 13.90 18.63 -9.14
CA ASP A 101 15.28 18.21 -9.37
C ASP A 101 15.43 16.69 -9.40
N MET A 102 14.77 15.95 -8.49
CA MET A 102 14.83 14.49 -8.44
C MET A 102 14.29 13.84 -9.73
N HIS A 103 13.12 14.30 -10.20
CA HIS A 103 12.53 13.78 -11.42
C HIS A 103 13.33 14.11 -12.67
N ALA A 104 13.92 15.31 -12.74
CA ALA A 104 14.82 15.65 -13.84
C ALA A 104 15.98 14.65 -13.94
N ARG A 105 16.56 14.23 -12.80
CA ARG A 105 17.64 13.23 -12.78
C ARG A 105 17.15 11.81 -13.10
N GLU A 106 15.93 11.46 -12.72
CA GLU A 106 15.34 10.17 -13.08
C GLU A 106 15.09 10.07 -14.58
N ASP A 107 14.56 11.13 -15.19
CA ASP A 107 14.30 11.21 -16.62
C ASP A 107 15.62 11.17 -17.42
N GLU A 108 16.66 11.92 -17.01
CA GLU A 108 18.02 11.83 -17.59
C GLU A 108 18.58 10.39 -17.54
N LYS A 109 18.39 9.70 -16.41
CA LYS A 109 18.85 8.33 -16.21
C LYS A 109 18.05 7.32 -17.06
N GLN A 110 16.79 7.63 -17.34
CA GLN A 110 15.92 6.80 -18.18
C GLN A 110 16.26 6.98 -19.67
N GLU A 111 16.57 8.19 -20.11
CA GLU A 111 17.03 8.48 -21.48
C GLU A 111 18.40 7.86 -21.79
N GLY A 112 19.30 7.79 -20.81
CA GLY A 112 20.60 7.14 -20.96
C GLY A 112 20.60 5.61 -20.96
N LYS A 113 19.46 4.95 -20.70
CA LYS A 113 19.38 3.49 -20.59
C LYS A 113 19.01 2.88 -21.96
N PRO A 114 19.82 1.99 -22.55
CA PRO A 114 19.47 1.34 -23.81
C PRO A 114 18.18 0.54 -23.62
N LYS A 115 17.16 0.83 -24.44
CA LYS A 115 15.88 0.10 -24.47
C LYS A 115 16.18 -1.35 -24.86
N ARG A 116 16.22 -2.25 -23.87
CA ARG A 116 16.20 -3.70 -24.08
C ARG A 116 14.80 -4.17 -24.43
#